data_AF-A0A372MFI2-F1
#
_entry.id   AF-A0A372MFI2-F1
#
_cell.length_a   1.000
_cell.length_b   1.000
_cell.length_c   1.000
_cell.angle_alpha   90.00
_cell.angle_beta   90.00
_cell.angle_gamma   90.00
#
_symmetry.space_group_name_H-M   'P 1'
#
loop_
_entity.id
_entity.type
_entity.pdbx_description
1 polymer ?
#
loop_
_entity_poly.entity_id
_entity_poly.type
_entity_poly.pdbx_seq_one_letter_code
_entity_poly.pdbx_strand_id
1 'polypeptide(L)'
;MRRAITILMLLLLLFPLQLSADQLKGYEPYEEEEFPLWSYKIRRAETLFFGSMVITLPVTALLYRFAVESQLISTPSSDLQGFLMQGSIAAGLSLGISLADYIIGEVGNANGR
;
A
#
# COMPACT_ATOMS: atom_id res chain seq x y z
N MET A 1 -26.93 15.19 6.42
CA MET A 1 -26.47 15.03 7.82
C MET A 1 -25.47 13.90 8.01
N ARG A 2 -25.74 12.65 7.57
CA ARG A 2 -24.79 11.52 7.71
C ARG A 2 -23.39 11.79 7.15
N ARG A 3 -23.29 12.44 5.98
CA ARG A 3 -22.01 12.84 5.36
C ARG A 3 -21.21 13.86 6.18
N ALA A 4 -21.89 14.80 6.83
CA ALA A 4 -21.25 15.78 7.68
C ALA A 4 -20.71 15.14 8.97
N ILE A 5 -21.44 14.16 9.51
CA ILE A 5 -21.02 13.39 10.69
C ILE A 5 -19.80 12.53 10.38
N THR A 6 -19.75 11.85 9.23
CA THR A 6 -18.57 11.06 8.85
C THR A 6 -17.35 11.94 8.59
N ILE A 7 -17.52 13.09 7.93
CA ILE A 7 -16.43 14.07 7.75
C ILE A 7 -15.93 14.59 9.10
N LEU A 8 -16.85 14.90 10.03
CA LEU A 8 -16.51 15.35 11.38
C LEU A 8 -15.76 14.28 12.17
N MET A 9 -16.18 13.00 12.10
CA MET A 9 -15.46 11.90 12.76
C MET A 9 -14.06 11.69 12.17
N LEU A 10 -13.92 11.81 10.84
CA LEU A 10 -12.63 11.65 10.17
C LEU A 10 -11.67 12.79 10.52
N LEU A 11 -12.18 14.02 10.62
CA LEU A 11 -11.44 15.18 11.14
C LEU A 11 -11.03 15.00 12.60
N LEU A 12 -11.92 14.53 13.46
CA LEU A 12 -11.63 14.24 14.87
C LEU A 12 -10.56 13.16 15.06
N LEU A 13 -10.48 12.21 14.15
CA LEU A 13 -9.48 11.13 14.19
C LEU A 13 -8.10 11.60 13.72
N LEU A 14 -8.05 12.57 12.80
CA LEU A 14 -6.81 13.14 12.28
C LEU A 14 -6.26 14.31 13.13
N PHE A 15 -7.13 15.01 13.87
CA PHE A 15 -6.79 16.17 14.69
C PHE A 15 -5.75 15.91 15.81
N PRO A 16 -5.79 14.80 16.57
CA PRO A 16 -4.83 14.58 17.67
C PRO A 16 -3.40 14.32 17.19
N LEU A 17 -3.17 14.01 15.90
CA LEU A 17 -1.83 13.74 15.35
C LEU A 17 -0.90 14.95 15.42
N GLN A 18 -1.45 16.17 15.44
CA GLN A 18 -0.66 17.42 15.43
C GLN A 18 -0.41 17.97 16.84
N LEU A 19 -1.32 17.72 17.79
CA LEU A 19 -1.27 18.29 19.15
C LEU A 19 -0.37 17.50 20.12
N SER A 20 -0.03 16.26 19.79
CA SER A 20 0.89 15.42 20.58
C SER A 20 2.26 15.22 19.90
N ALA A 21 2.58 16.02 18.89
CA ALA A 21 3.90 16.00 18.28
C ALA A 21 4.87 16.76 19.20
N ASP A 22 5.73 16.01 19.90
CA ASP A 22 6.85 16.57 20.63
C ASP A 22 7.71 17.43 19.68
N GLN A 23 8.31 18.51 20.18
CA GLN A 23 9.26 19.28 19.39
C GLN A 23 10.34 18.33 18.86
N LEU A 24 10.45 18.23 17.53
CA LEU A 24 11.45 17.42 16.86
C LEU A 24 12.82 17.76 17.47
N LYS A 25 13.37 16.81 18.24
CA LYS A 25 14.75 16.89 18.71
C LYS A 25 15.66 17.10 17.49
N GLY A 26 16.78 17.78 17.68
CA GLY A 26 17.77 17.95 16.61
C GLY A 26 18.10 16.61 15.96
N TYR A 27 18.36 16.60 14.65
CA TYR A 27 18.69 15.36 13.95
C TYR A 27 19.94 14.72 14.55
N GLU A 28 19.79 13.52 15.10
CA GLU A 28 20.88 12.66 15.53
C GLU A 28 20.91 11.44 14.59
N PRO A 29 22.09 11.01 14.10
CA PRO A 29 22.20 9.78 13.32
C PRO A 29 21.73 8.57 14.15
N TYR A 30 20.98 7.68 13.51
CA TYR A 30 20.47 6.48 14.16
C TYR A 30 21.60 5.55 14.60
N GLU A 31 21.47 4.98 15.80
CA GLU A 31 22.37 3.91 16.25
C GLU A 31 22.01 2.59 15.51
N GLU A 32 23.00 1.74 15.26
CA GLU A 32 22.79 0.49 14.50
C GLU A 32 21.74 -0.43 15.15
N GLU A 33 21.59 -0.33 16.47
CA GLU A 33 20.72 -1.17 17.30
C GLU A 33 19.38 -0.48 17.65
N GLU A 34 19.15 0.75 17.19
CA GLU A 34 17.99 1.56 17.56
C GLU A 34 16.66 0.97 17.05
N PHE A 35 16.70 0.25 15.93
CA PHE A 35 15.52 -0.38 15.35
C PHE A 35 15.64 -1.90 15.30
N PRO A 36 14.58 -2.62 15.71
CA PRO A 36 14.59 -4.07 15.66
C PRO A 36 14.61 -4.58 14.21
N LEU A 37 15.31 -5.69 13.95
CA LEU A 37 15.54 -6.22 12.60
C LEU A 37 14.26 -6.48 11.78
N TRP A 38 13.15 -6.85 12.42
CA TRP A 38 11.87 -7.06 11.73
C TRP A 38 11.29 -5.77 11.14
N SER A 39 11.58 -4.62 11.73
CA SER A 39 11.10 -3.32 11.25
C SER A 39 11.70 -2.97 9.88
N TYR A 40 12.96 -3.37 9.62
CA TYR A 40 13.59 -3.24 8.31
C TYR A 40 12.88 -4.09 7.25
N LYS A 41 12.44 -5.31 7.61
CA LYS A 41 11.67 -6.18 6.70
C LYS A 41 10.33 -5.53 6.33
N ILE A 42 9.63 -4.93 7.30
CA ILE A 42 8.38 -4.21 7.04
C ILE A 42 8.61 -2.97 6.17
N ARG A 43 9.61 -2.14 6.49
CA ARG A 43 9.95 -0.96 5.68
C ARG A 43 10.22 -1.34 4.23
N ARG A 44 10.96 -2.43 4.00
CA ARG A 44 11.21 -2.95 2.65
C ARG A 44 9.92 -3.39 1.96
N ALA A 45 9.06 -4.10 2.66
CA ALA A 45 7.75 -4.53 2.14
C ALA A 45 6.87 -3.33 1.75
N GLU A 46 6.75 -2.33 2.62
CA GLU A 46 6.00 -1.10 2.33
C GLU A 46 6.56 -0.35 1.12
N THR A 47 7.88 -0.20 1.05
CA THR A 47 8.55 0.47 -0.06
C THR A 47 8.27 -0.23 -1.39
N LEU A 48 8.32 -1.57 -1.41
CA LEU A 48 8.02 -2.35 -2.60
C LEU A 48 6.54 -2.35 -2.95
N PHE A 49 5.66 -2.43 -1.95
CA PHE A 49 4.23 -2.36 -2.14
C PHE A 49 3.83 -1.01 -2.76
N PHE A 50 4.05 0.10 -2.05
CA PHE A 50 3.69 1.42 -2.54
C PHE A 50 4.50 1.85 -3.77
N GLY A 51 5.77 1.44 -3.86
CA GLY A 51 6.62 1.70 -5.03
C GLY A 51 6.11 1.00 -6.29
N SER A 52 5.68 -0.26 -6.18
CA SER A 52 5.13 -1.00 -7.33
C SER A 52 3.76 -0.51 -7.77
N MET A 53 2.97 0.12 -6.89
CA MET A 53 1.66 0.68 -7.24
C MET A 53 1.71 1.70 -8.37
N VAL A 54 2.81 2.43 -8.52
CA VAL A 54 3.02 3.38 -9.63
C VAL A 54 2.89 2.69 -10.99
N ILE A 55 3.22 1.40 -11.07
CA ILE A 55 3.13 0.58 -12.29
C ILE A 55 1.87 -0.30 -12.27
N THR A 56 1.56 -0.96 -11.14
CA THR A 56 0.44 -1.90 -11.11
C THR A 56 -0.91 -1.21 -11.30
N LEU A 57 -1.09 0.03 -10.83
CA LEU A 57 -2.32 0.80 -11.04
C LEU A 57 -2.62 1.07 -12.53
N PRO A 58 -1.73 1.71 -13.31
CA PRO A 58 -2.02 1.98 -14.72
C PRO A 58 -2.11 0.71 -15.56
N VAL A 59 -1.27 -0.30 -15.29
CA VAL A 59 -1.35 -1.60 -15.98
C VAL A 59 -2.70 -2.27 -15.71
N THR A 60 -3.16 -2.28 -14.47
CA THR A 60 -4.46 -2.83 -14.10
C THR A 60 -5.59 -2.05 -14.76
N ALA A 61 -5.52 -0.72 -14.78
CA ALA A 61 -6.53 0.12 -15.41
C ALA A 61 -6.68 -0.17 -16.91
N LEU A 62 -5.56 -0.36 -17.63
CA LEU A 62 -5.56 -0.71 -19.04
C LEU A 62 -6.13 -2.12 -19.28
N LEU A 63 -5.63 -3.12 -18.56
CA LEU A 63 -6.07 -4.50 -18.71
C LEU A 63 -7.54 -4.69 -18.31
N TYR A 64 -7.97 -4.01 -17.25
CA TYR A 64 -9.36 -4.05 -16.80
C TYR A 64 -10.30 -3.45 -17.85
N ARG A 65 -9.95 -2.29 -18.44
CA ARG A 65 -10.75 -1.69 -19.52
C ARG A 65 -10.84 -2.63 -20.73
N PHE A 66 -9.72 -3.21 -21.14
CA PHE A 66 -9.68 -4.17 -22.23
C PHE A 66 -10.55 -5.41 -21.94
N ALA A 67 -10.50 -5.94 -20.73
CA ALA A 67 -11.28 -7.11 -20.32
C ALA A 67 -12.80 -6.84 -20.31
N VAL A 68 -13.21 -5.62 -19.95
CA VAL A 68 -14.62 -5.21 -20.01
C VAL A 68 -15.07 -5.02 -21.46
N GLU A 69 -14.26 -4.37 -22.31
CA GLU A 69 -14.59 -4.14 -23.72
C GLU A 69 -14.67 -5.43 -24.54
N SER A 70 -13.82 -6.41 -24.23
CA SER A 70 -13.82 -7.74 -24.84
C SER A 70 -14.91 -8.68 -24.30
N GLN A 71 -15.80 -8.19 -23.43
CA GLN A 71 -16.86 -8.97 -22.78
C GLN A 71 -16.37 -10.19 -21.96
N LEU A 72 -15.09 -10.19 -21.55
CA LEU A 72 -14.52 -11.23 -20.69
C LEU A 72 -14.97 -11.09 -19.23
N ILE A 73 -15.28 -9.86 -18.81
CA ILE A 73 -15.71 -9.53 -17.44
C ILE A 73 -16.99 -8.69 -17.52
N SER A 74 -17.86 -8.84 -16.53
CA SER A 74 -19.09 -8.07 -16.43
C SER A 74 -18.81 -6.56 -16.31
N THR A 75 -19.64 -5.77 -16.98
CA THR A 75 -19.64 -4.32 -16.83
C THR A 75 -19.99 -3.96 -15.39
N PRO A 76 -19.20 -3.12 -14.71
CA PRO A 76 -19.46 -2.73 -13.33
C PRO A 76 -20.79 -2.00 -13.22
N SER A 77 -21.53 -2.25 -12.14
CA SER A 77 -22.85 -1.64 -11.89
C SER A 77 -22.77 -0.16 -11.51
N SER A 78 -21.60 0.32 -11.07
CA SER A 78 -21.34 1.71 -10.70
C SER A 78 -19.86 2.06 -10.88
N ASP A 79 -19.56 3.34 -11.09
CA ASP A 79 -18.19 3.84 -11.24
C ASP A 79 -17.31 3.52 -10.02
N LEU A 80 -17.89 3.63 -8.82
CA LEU A 80 -17.21 3.29 -7.57
C LEU A 80 -16.81 1.80 -7.54
N GLN A 81 -17.69 0.91 -7.99
CA GLN A 81 -17.37 -0.52 -8.05
C GLN A 81 -16.21 -0.79 -9.02
N GLY A 82 -16.20 -0.13 -10.18
CA GLY A 82 -15.10 -0.23 -11.14
C GLY A 82 -13.77 0.26 -10.57
N PHE A 83 -13.78 1.39 -9.87
CA PHE A 83 -12.60 1.91 -9.18
C PHE A 83 -12.09 0.96 -8.08
N LEU A 84 -12.99 0.44 -7.24
CA LEU A 84 -12.63 -0.48 -6.16
C LEU A 84 -12.07 -1.81 -6.71
N MET A 85 -12.64 -2.33 -7.80
CA MET A 85 -12.11 -3.53 -8.45
C MET A 85 -10.73 -3.31 -9.07
N GLN A 86 -10.51 -2.20 -9.76
CA GLN A 86 -9.19 -1.87 -10.29
C GLN A 86 -8.17 -1.67 -9.16
N GLY A 87 -8.55 -0.95 -8.10
CA GLY A 87 -7.71 -0.73 -6.93
C GLY A 87 -7.35 -2.02 -6.20
N SER A 88 -8.30 -2.94 -6.04
CA SER A 88 -8.05 -4.23 -5.36
C SER A 88 -7.16 -5.15 -6.18
N ILE A 89 -7.34 -5.22 -7.52
CA ILE A 89 -6.45 -5.99 -8.40
C ILE A 89 -5.03 -5.43 -8.36
N ALA A 90 -4.88 -4.10 -8.48
CA ALA A 90 -3.56 -3.46 -8.44
C ALA A 90 -2.86 -3.64 -7.09
N ALA A 91 -3.61 -3.54 -5.98
CA ALA A 91 -3.10 -3.81 -4.64
C ALA A 91 -2.72 -5.28 -4.45
N GLY A 92 -3.51 -6.22 -5.00
CA GLY A 92 -3.19 -7.64 -4.97
C GLY A 92 -1.90 -7.97 -5.73
N LEU A 93 -1.71 -7.40 -6.92
CA LEU A 93 -0.48 -7.54 -7.70
C LEU A 93 0.74 -6.96 -6.95
N SER A 94 0.57 -5.78 -6.38
CA SER A 94 1.61 -5.10 -5.60
C SER A 94 2.00 -5.89 -4.34
N LEU A 95 1.02 -6.47 -3.64
CA LEU A 95 1.24 -7.37 -2.52
C LEU A 95 1.96 -8.65 -2.96
N GLY A 96 1.61 -9.19 -4.13
CA GLY A 96 2.32 -10.32 -4.74
C GLY A 96 3.80 -10.03 -5.00
N ILE A 97 4.14 -8.84 -5.50
CA ILE A 97 5.52 -8.40 -5.71
C ILE A 97 6.27 -8.33 -4.36
N SER A 98 5.67 -7.70 -3.36
CA SER A 98 6.27 -7.59 -2.03
C SER A 98 6.49 -8.96 -1.37
N LEU A 99 5.54 -9.89 -1.52
CA LEU A 99 5.67 -11.25 -0.99
C LEU A 99 6.73 -12.05 -1.75
N ALA A 100 6.81 -11.91 -3.07
CA ALA A 100 7.84 -12.56 -3.86
C ALA A 100 9.25 -12.12 -3.44
N ASP A 101 9.48 -10.83 -3.23
CA ASP A 101 10.77 -10.32 -2.71
C ASP A 101 11.07 -10.88 -1.31
N TYR A 102 10.06 -10.93 -0.43
CA TYR A 102 10.23 -11.51 0.91
C TYR A 102 10.63 -12.99 0.85
N ILE A 103 9.92 -13.80 0.06
CA ILE A 103 10.20 -15.23 -0.06
C ILE A 103 11.59 -15.45 -0.68
N ILE A 104 11.93 -14.73 -1.75
CA ILE A 104 13.25 -14.83 -2.39
C ILE A 104 14.36 -14.40 -1.44
N GLY A 105 14.15 -13.33 -0.65
CA GLY A 105 15.11 -12.86 0.34
C GLY A 105 15.34 -13.88 1.46
N GLU A 106 14.29 -14.50 1.97
CA GLU A 106 14.40 -15.47 3.07
C GLU A 106 14.95 -16.83 2.60
N VAL A 107 14.48 -17.34 1.45
CA VAL A 107 14.95 -18.61 0.86
C VAL A 107 16.35 -18.47 0.25
N GLY A 108 16.66 -17.31 -0.32
CA GLY A 108 17.98 -16.98 -0.86
C GLY A 108 19.05 -16.92 0.24
N ASN A 109 18.71 -16.37 1.41
CA ASN A 109 19.60 -16.42 2.58
C ASN A 109 19.75 -17.84 3.13
N ALA A 110 18.70 -18.67 3.11
CA ALA A 110 18.78 -20.04 3.62
C ALA A 110 19.72 -20.97 2.82
N ASN A 111 19.94 -20.70 1.53
CA ASN A 111 20.78 -21.51 0.64
C ASN A 111 22.17 -20.91 0.37
N GLY A 112 22.49 -19.75 0.95
CA GLY A 112 23.69 -18.98 0.66
C GLY A 112 24.45 -18.58 1.91
N ARG A 113 25.07 -19.57 2.58
CA ARG A 113 25.86 -19.51 3.83
C ARG A 113 25.06 -19.50 5.13
#